data_AF-A0A3Q2XTL8-F1
#
_entry.id   AF-A0A3Q2XTL8-F1
#
_cell.length_a   1.000
_cell.length_b   1.000
_cell.length_c   1.000
_cell.angle_alpha   90.00
_cell.angle_beta   90.00
_cell.angle_gamma   90.00
#
_symmetry.space_group_name_H-M   'P 1'
#
loop_
_entity.id
_entity.type
_entity.pdbx_description
1 polymer ?
#
loop_
_entity_poly.entity_id
_entity_poly.type
_entity_poly.pdbx_seq_one_letter_code
_entity_poly.pdbx_strand_id
1 'polypeptide(L)'
;MGEKPRVSPFKNFVAGGVGGACLLLAGHPLDTIKVRLQTQPKASSLSSYVIYTGTFDCFRKTISKEGILGLYKGMGAPLVSVAPMMAISFFGFGLGKQLQQTDPSQELTLV
;
A
#
# COMPACT_ATOMS: atom_id res chain seq x y z
N MET A 1 23.11 -18.54 -26.90
CA MET A 1 22.26 -17.38 -26.56
C MET A 1 21.06 -17.95 -25.82
N GLY A 2 21.05 -17.94 -24.49
CA GLY A 2 20.01 -18.61 -23.70
C GLY A 2 18.67 -17.91 -23.86
N GLU A 3 17.61 -18.64 -24.19
CA GLU A 3 16.24 -18.13 -24.14
C GLU A 3 15.99 -17.54 -22.74
N LYS A 4 15.68 -16.24 -22.66
CA LYS A 4 15.17 -15.65 -21.42
C LYS A 4 13.75 -16.19 -21.22
N PRO A 5 13.48 -16.95 -20.14
CA PRO A 5 12.17 -17.55 -19.94
C PRO A 5 11.11 -16.45 -19.83
N ARG A 6 10.01 -16.61 -20.58
CA ARG A 6 8.84 -15.71 -20.49
C ARG A 6 8.34 -15.70 -19.04
N VAL A 7 8.23 -14.51 -18.46
CA VAL A 7 7.76 -14.34 -17.08
C VAL A 7 6.28 -14.69 -16.99
N SER A 8 5.96 -15.74 -16.24
CA SER A 8 4.59 -16.23 -16.08
C SER A 8 3.68 -15.15 -15.47
N PRO A 9 2.51 -14.85 -16.08
CA PRO A 9 1.52 -13.91 -15.53
C PRO A 9 1.11 -14.25 -14.10
N PHE A 10 1.06 -15.54 -13.75
CA PHE A 10 0.76 -15.98 -12.39
C PHE A 10 1.85 -15.59 -11.38
N LYS A 11 3.13 -15.66 -11.79
CA LYS A 11 4.26 -15.21 -10.96
C LYS A 11 4.18 -13.69 -10.70
N ASN A 12 3.79 -12.91 -11.70
CA ASN A 12 3.58 -11.46 -11.55
C ASN A 12 2.38 -11.16 -10.64
N PHE A 13 1.29 -11.90 -10.76
CA PHE A 13 0.12 -11.77 -9.89
C PHE A 13 0.49 -11.97 -8.40
N VAL A 14 1.18 -13.06 -8.08
CA VAL A 14 1.62 -13.34 -6.70
C VAL A 14 2.62 -12.29 -6.21
N ALA A 15 3.58 -11.89 -7.06
CA ALA A 15 4.55 -10.85 -6.72
C ALA A 15 3.86 -9.50 -6.45
N GLY A 16 2.86 -9.13 -7.25
CA GLY A 16 2.05 -7.92 -7.04
C GLY A 16 1.24 -7.98 -5.75
N GLY A 17 0.65 -9.13 -5.44
CA GLY A 17 -0.09 -9.34 -4.18
C GLY A 17 0.80 -9.20 -2.94
N VAL A 18 1.97 -9.86 -2.92
CA VAL A 18 2.94 -9.76 -1.81
C VAL A 18 3.52 -8.36 -1.72
N GLY A 19 3.88 -7.74 -2.84
CA GLY A 19 4.37 -6.36 -2.88
C GLY A 19 3.35 -5.37 -2.32
N GLY A 20 2.07 -5.53 -2.69
CA GLY A 20 0.97 -4.73 -2.15
C GLY A 20 0.78 -4.92 -0.65
N ALA A 21 0.89 -6.15 -0.14
CA ALA A 21 0.81 -6.41 1.30
C ALA A 21 1.98 -5.75 2.06
N CYS A 22 3.22 -5.88 1.56
CA CYS A 22 4.39 -5.23 2.15
C CYS A 22 4.27 -3.70 2.16
N LEU A 23 3.75 -3.11 1.08
CA LEU A 23 3.48 -1.67 0.99
C LEU A 23 2.54 -1.22 2.11
N LEU A 24 1.46 -1.97 2.34
CA LEU A 24 0.53 -1.67 3.44
C LEU A 24 1.19 -1.82 4.80
N LEU A 25 1.92 -2.90 5.04
CA LEU A 25 2.57 -3.12 6.33
C LEU A 25 3.58 -2.02 6.69
N ALA A 26 4.30 -1.50 5.70
CA ALA A 26 5.25 -0.42 5.89
C ALA A 26 4.57 0.97 6.00
N GLY A 27 3.56 1.24 5.17
CA GLY A 27 2.93 2.56 5.08
C GLY A 27 1.80 2.80 6.08
N HIS A 28 1.11 1.74 6.51
CA HIS A 28 -0.11 1.87 7.30
C HIS A 28 0.06 2.56 8.67
N PRO A 29 1.20 2.45 9.39
CA PRO A 29 1.42 3.26 10.58
C PRO A 29 1.31 4.77 10.35
N LEU A 30 1.80 5.26 9.20
CA LEU A 30 1.70 6.67 8.83
C LEU A 30 0.27 7.05 8.44
N ASP A 31 -0.43 6.16 7.74
CA ASP A 31 -1.84 6.35 7.39
C ASP A 31 -2.72 6.45 8.63
N THR A 32 -2.50 5.59 9.62
CA THR A 32 -3.24 5.62 10.89
C THR A 32 -3.03 6.94 11.63
N ILE A 33 -1.80 7.44 11.70
CA ILE A 33 -1.50 8.74 12.31
C ILE A 33 -2.19 9.87 11.53
N LYS A 34 -2.09 9.85 10.20
CA LYS A 34 -2.72 10.85 9.33
C LYS A 34 -4.23 10.89 9.54
N VAL A 35 -4.90 9.73 9.52
CA VAL A 35 -6.35 9.65 9.72
C VAL A 35 -6.72 10.15 11.11
N ARG A 36 -6.00 9.75 12.17
CA ARG A 36 -6.27 10.24 13.54
C ARG A 36 -6.11 11.75 13.67
N LEU A 37 -5.11 12.35 13.02
CA LEU A 37 -4.94 13.81 13.00
C LEU A 37 -6.05 14.52 12.23
N GLN A 38 -6.55 13.91 11.15
CA GLN A 38 -7.60 14.50 10.31
C GLN A 38 -9.00 14.33 10.91
N THR A 39 -9.23 13.27 11.68
CA THR A 39 -10.53 12.98 12.30
C THR A 39 -10.66 13.52 13.72
N GLN A 40 -9.58 14.03 14.34
CA GLN A 40 -9.67 14.61 15.67
C GLN A 40 -10.60 15.85 15.69
N PRO A 41 -11.23 16.15 16.83
CA PRO A 41 -12.06 17.33 16.99
C PRO A 41 -11.29 18.62 16.66
N LYS A 42 -11.87 19.49 15.82
CA LYS A 42 -11.28 20.79 15.50
C LYS A 42 -11.54 21.76 16.65
N ALA A 43 -10.55 22.60 16.95
CA ALA A 43 -10.59 23.58 18.04
C ALA A 43 -11.70 24.66 17.91
N SER A 44 -12.42 24.69 16.79
CA SER A 44 -13.54 25.61 16.53
C SER A 44 -14.89 25.16 17.13
N SER A 45 -14.94 23.99 17.75
CA SER A 45 -16.11 23.52 18.49
C SER A 45 -16.04 24.01 19.94
N LEU A 46 -17.11 24.64 20.42
CA LEU A 46 -17.33 25.24 21.75
C LEU A 46 -16.80 24.37 22.93
N SER A 47 -16.69 23.05 22.75
CA SER A 47 -16.31 22.10 23.79
C SER A 47 -15.31 21.04 23.30
N SER A 48 -14.46 21.36 22.31
CA SER A 48 -13.49 20.39 21.77
C SER A 48 -12.04 20.80 22.07
N TYR A 49 -11.38 20.02 22.93
CA TYR A 49 -9.94 20.10 23.13
C TYR A 49 -9.21 19.36 22.00
N VAL A 50 -8.06 19.91 21.57
CA VAL A 50 -7.18 19.27 20.60
C VAL A 50 -6.51 18.07 21.26
N ILE A 51 -6.72 16.87 20.71
CA ILE A 51 -6.21 15.61 21.28
C ILE A 51 -4.72 15.44 20.93
N TYR A 52 -4.35 15.79 19.70
CA TYR A 52 -3.02 15.63 19.14
C TYR A 52 -2.48 16.96 18.62
N THR A 53 -1.36 17.43 19.16
CA THR A 53 -0.72 18.69 18.75
C THR A 53 0.07 18.58 17.45
N GLY A 54 0.36 17.34 17.02
CA GLY A 54 1.04 17.06 15.76
C GLY A 54 1.29 15.57 15.55
N THR A 55 1.96 15.22 14.45
CA THR A 55 2.25 13.84 14.04
C THR A 55 3.00 13.05 15.11
N PHE A 56 4.05 13.64 15.67
CA PHE A 56 4.87 12.96 16.66
C PHE A 56 4.16 12.77 18.01
N ASP A 57 3.33 13.74 18.40
CA ASP A 57 2.49 13.64 19.59
C ASP A 57 1.42 12.54 19.42
N CYS A 58 0.78 12.46 18.24
CA CYS A 58 -0.15 11.40 17.89
C CYS A 58 0.51 10.01 17.92
N PHE A 59 1.70 9.88 17.34
CA PHE A 59 2.47 8.63 17.37
C PHE A 59 2.78 8.19 18.81
N ARG A 60 3.35 9.09 19.63
CA ARG A 60 3.71 8.81 21.02
C ARG A 60 2.50 8.43 21.87
N LYS A 61 1.41 9.20 21.77
CA LYS A 61 0.17 8.91 22.50
C LYS A 61 -0.46 7.60 22.04
N THR A 62 -0.40 7.28 20.75
CA THR A 62 -0.92 6.02 20.22
C THR A 62 -0.14 4.83 20.77
N ILE A 63 1.20 4.86 20.72
CA ILE A 63 2.02 3.79 21.29
C ILE A 63 1.82 3.67 22.81
N SER A 64 1.77 4.80 23.52
CA SER A 64 1.61 4.80 24.98
C SER A 64 0.26 4.28 25.44
N LYS A 65 -0.82 4.44 24.66
CA LYS A 65 -2.18 4.04 25.04
C LYS A 65 -2.62 2.70 24.48
N GLU A 66 -2.19 2.38 23.25
CA GLU A 66 -2.67 1.21 22.50
C GLU A 66 -1.54 0.24 22.12
N GLY A 67 -0.28 0.59 22.41
CA GLY A 67 0.88 -0.17 21.98
C GLY A 67 1.16 -0.04 20.49
N ILE A 68 2.14 -0.81 20.01
CA ILE A 68 2.59 -0.79 18.61
C ILE A 68 1.47 -1.26 17.67
N LEU A 69 0.65 -2.22 18.10
CA LEU A 69 -0.49 -2.72 17.33
C LEU A 69 -1.58 -1.65 17.11
N GLY A 70 -1.63 -0.60 17.94
CA GLY A 70 -2.51 0.54 17.74
C GLY A 70 -2.28 1.30 16.44
N LEU A 71 -1.06 1.23 15.88
CA LEU A 71 -0.71 1.82 14.58
C LEU A 71 -1.25 1.02 13.40
N TYR A 72 -1.66 -0.23 13.63
CA TYR A 72 -2.20 -1.14 12.62
C TYR A 72 -3.73 -1.33 12.71
N LYS A 73 -4.37 -0.57 13.59
CA LYS A 73 -5.81 -0.67 13.83
C LYS A 73 -6.58 -0.11 12.64
N GLY A 74 -7.39 -0.96 12.01
CA GLY A 74 -8.17 -0.60 10.82
C GLY A 74 -7.54 -1.02 9.49
N MET A 75 -6.39 -1.72 9.51
CA MET A 75 -5.68 -2.18 8.30
C MET A 75 -6.49 -3.14 7.42
N GLY A 76 -7.50 -3.82 7.96
CA GLY A 76 -8.27 -4.83 7.24
C GLY A 76 -8.92 -4.31 5.95
N ALA A 77 -9.56 -3.14 5.99
CA ALA A 77 -10.24 -2.57 4.82
C ALA A 77 -9.26 -2.18 3.68
N PRO A 78 -8.13 -1.51 3.96
CA PRO A 78 -7.06 -1.33 2.98
C PRO A 78 -6.50 -2.67 2.45
N LEU A 79 -6.29 -3.66 3.31
CA LEU A 79 -5.68 -4.94 2.92
C LEU A 79 -6.55 -5.70 1.91
N VAL A 80 -7.87 -5.72 2.15
CA VAL A 80 -8.85 -6.37 1.26
C VAL A 80 -8.99 -5.64 -0.07
N SER A 81 -8.70 -4.33 -0.14
CA SER A 81 -8.83 -3.55 -1.38
C SER A 81 -7.53 -3.45 -2.18
N VAL A 82 -6.40 -3.16 -1.53
CA VAL A 82 -5.13 -2.87 -2.20
C VAL A 82 -4.41 -4.11 -2.69
N ALA A 83 -4.42 -5.21 -1.92
CA ALA A 83 -3.73 -6.44 -2.34
C ALA A 83 -4.34 -7.03 -3.63
N PRO A 84 -5.67 -7.15 -3.79
CA PRO A 84 -6.26 -7.57 -5.06
C PRO A 84 -6.02 -6.57 -6.19
N MET A 85 -6.09 -5.27 -5.90
CA MET A 85 -5.83 -4.22 -6.89
C MET A 85 -4.42 -4.36 -7.49
N MET A 86 -3.39 -4.46 -6.64
CA MET A 86 -2.00 -4.62 -7.09
C MET A 86 -1.78 -5.95 -7.81
N ALA A 87 -2.39 -7.04 -7.35
CA ALA A 87 -2.29 -8.34 -8.01
C ALA A 87 -2.88 -8.30 -9.43
N ILE A 88 -4.05 -7.67 -9.61
CA ILE A 88 -4.70 -7.48 -10.92
C ILE A 88 -3.85 -6.58 -11.82
N SER A 89 -3.30 -5.47 -11.30
CA SER A 89 -2.44 -4.56 -12.08
C SER A 89 -1.19 -5.27 -12.61
N PHE A 90 -0.51 -6.06 -11.77
CA PHE A 90 0.69 -6.80 -12.19
C PHE A 90 0.36 -7.95 -13.15
N PHE A 91 -0.79 -8.60 -12.98
CA PHE A 91 -1.28 -9.61 -13.92
C PHE A 91 -1.58 -8.99 -15.29
N GLY A 92 -2.32 -7.88 -15.32
CA GLY A 92 -2.64 -7.14 -16.54
C GLY A 92 -1.37 -6.66 -17.26
N PHE A 93 -0.38 -6.16 -16.52
CA PHE A 93 0.92 -5.79 -17.08
C PHE A 93 1.65 -7.00 -17.69
N GLY A 94 1.62 -8.15 -17.02
CA GLY A 94 2.19 -9.40 -17.53
C GLY A 94 1.52 -9.87 -18.82
N LEU A 95 0.18 -9.86 -18.86
CA LEU A 95 -0.58 -10.19 -20.07
C LEU A 95 -0.32 -9.21 -21.21
N GLY A 96 -0.33 -7.91 -20.93
CA GLY A 96 -0.05 -6.87 -21.93
C GLY A 96 1.32 -7.05 -22.57
N LYS A 97 2.36 -7.33 -21.76
CA LYS A 97 3.69 -7.66 -22.29
C LYS A 97 3.69 -8.92 -23.15
N GLN A 98 2.99 -9.98 -22.75
CA GLN A 98 2.92 -11.22 -23.53
C GLN A 98 2.18 -11.03 -24.87
N LEU A 99 1.17 -10.17 -24.91
CA LEU A 99 0.44 -9.85 -26.15
C LEU A 99 1.25 -8.96 -27.09
N GLN A 100 2.01 -8.01 -26.56
CA GLN A 100 2.74 -7.02 -27.36
C GLN A 100 4.15 -7.46 -27.76
N GLN A 101 4.83 -8.28 -26.95
CA GLN A 101 6.17 -8.78 -27.26
C GLN A 101 6.10 -10.12 -27.99
N THR A 102 6.22 -10.10 -29.32
CA THR A 102 6.36 -11.31 -30.14
C THR A 102 7.71 -12.02 -29.88
N ASP A 103 8.76 -11.24 -29.52
CA ASP A 103 10.11 -11.73 -29.24
C ASP A 103 10.56 -11.32 -27.81
N PRO A 104 11.06 -12.25 -26.96
CA PRO A 104 11.48 -11.96 -25.58
C PRO A 104 12.69 -11.02 -25.47
N SER A 105 13.32 -10.67 -26.61
CA SER A 105 14.48 -9.78 -26.70
C SER A 105 14.15 -8.33 -27.09
N GLN A 106 12.91 -8.01 -27.48
CA GLN A 106 12.51 -6.64 -27.80
C GLN A 106 12.35 -5.82 -26.51
N GLU A 107 13.28 -4.89 -26.25
CA GLU A 107 13.00 -3.80 -25.32
C GLU A 107 11.85 -2.96 -25.86
N LEU A 108 10.85 -2.71 -25.01
CA LEU A 108 9.73 -1.83 -25.31
C LEU A 108 10.24 -0.39 -25.18
N THR A 109 11.00 0.06 -26.17
CA THR A 109 11.41 1.46 -26.29
C THR A 109 10.27 2.26 -26.89
N LEU A 110 9.92 3.39 -26.25
CA LEU A 110 8.99 4.38 -26.77
C LEU A 110 9.71 5.25 -27.81
N VAL A 111 10.25 4.62 -28.87
CA VAL A 111 11.21 5.24 -29.81
C VAL A 111 12.54 5.62 -29.14
#